data_AF-A0AAJ2B4Q4-F1
#
_entry.id   AF-A0AAJ2B4Q4-F1
#
_cell.length_a   1.000
_cell.length_b   1.000
_cell.length_c   1.000
_cell.angle_alpha   90.00
_cell.angle_beta   90.00
_cell.angle_gamma   90.00
#
_symmetry.space_group_name_H-M   'P 1'
#
loop_
_entity.id
_entity.type
_entity.pdbx_description
1 polymer ?
#
loop_
_entity_poly.entity_id
_entity_poly.type
_entity_poly.pdbx_seq_one_letter_code
_entity_poly.pdbx_strand_id
1 'polypeptide(L)'
;MKCANERSLRFLVEKWLAPASVPVHVKEFSRTRTDHRRFVCVETVQGAASKALFFFRHDDGQWCVYPAAPRAHKARGERLAA
;
A
#
# COMPACT_ATOMS: atom_id res chain seq x y z
N MET A 1 5.83 22.10 3.33
CA MET A 1 5.30 21.28 2.20
C MET A 1 6.08 19.99 2.18
N LYS A 2 5.45 18.82 2.35
CA LYS A 2 6.16 17.54 2.14
C LYS A 2 6.39 17.42 0.63
N CYS A 3 7.63 17.21 0.21
CA CYS A 3 7.94 17.04 -1.21
C CYS A 3 7.14 15.85 -1.75
N ALA A 4 6.51 15.97 -2.93
CA ALA A 4 5.66 14.93 -3.50
C ALA A 4 6.35 13.55 -3.56
N ASN A 5 7.68 13.55 -3.60
CA ASN A 5 8.55 12.38 -3.65
C ASN A 5 8.51 11.57 -2.34
N GLU A 6 8.34 12.20 -1.18
CA GLU A 6 8.37 11.55 0.15
C GLU A 6 7.21 10.58 0.40
N ARG A 7 6.20 10.57 -0.49
CA ARG A 7 5.06 9.65 -0.42
C ARG A 7 4.86 8.84 -1.70
N SER A 8 5.87 8.82 -2.56
CA SER A 8 5.91 7.92 -3.72
C SER A 8 6.20 6.47 -3.27
N LEU A 9 5.77 5.49 -4.06
CA LEU A 9 6.08 4.08 -3.80
C LEU A 9 7.60 3.86 -3.74
N ARG A 10 8.34 4.42 -4.70
CA ARG A 10 9.79 4.30 -4.79
C ARG A 10 10.47 4.79 -3.51
N PHE A 11 10.12 5.98 -3.04
CA PHE A 11 10.70 6.54 -1.81
C PHE A 11 10.43 5.65 -0.60
N LEU A 12 9.23 5.08 -0.48
CA LEU A 12 8.90 4.20 0.65
C LEU A 12 9.61 2.84 0.56
N VAL A 13 9.77 2.28 -0.63
CA VAL A 13 10.57 1.07 -0.84
C VAL A 13 12.02 1.32 -0.43
N GLU A 14 12.60 2.43 -0.89
CA GLU A 14 13.97 2.83 -0.55
C GLU A 14 14.14 3.07 0.96
N LYS A 15 13.13 3.66 1.61
CA LYS A 15 13.15 3.99 3.04
C LYS A 15 13.00 2.77 3.95
N TRP A 16 12.10 1.85 3.61
CA TRP A 16 11.65 0.80 4.55
C TRP A 16 12.12 -0.61 4.20
N LEU A 17 12.37 -0.89 2.92
CA LEU A 17 12.62 -2.26 2.46
C LEU A 17 14.06 -2.48 2.04
N ALA A 18 14.57 -1.63 1.15
CA ALA A 18 15.83 -1.85 0.47
C ALA A 18 16.45 -0.49 0.08
N PRO A 19 17.61 -0.11 0.65
CA PRO A 19 18.37 1.04 0.16
C PRO A 19 18.62 0.90 -1.35
N ALA A 20 18.73 2.01 -2.08
CA ALA A 20 18.67 2.08 -3.55
C ALA A 20 19.57 1.10 -4.33
N SER A 21 20.63 0.57 -3.72
CA SER A 21 21.57 -0.40 -4.32
C SER A 21 21.08 -1.86 -4.27
N VAL A 22 20.00 -2.16 -3.53
CA VAL A 22 19.50 -3.52 -3.35
C VAL A 22 18.36 -3.79 -4.34
N PRO A 23 18.47 -4.83 -5.20
CA PRO A 23 17.41 -5.19 -6.14
C PRO A 23 16.11 -5.58 -5.42
N VAL A 24 14.99 -5.08 -5.94
CA VAL A 24 13.64 -5.38 -5.45
C VAL A 24 12.77 -5.92 -6.57
N HIS A 25 11.79 -6.75 -6.22
CA HIS A 25 10.81 -7.28 -7.17
C HIS A 25 9.39 -7.13 -6.63
N VAL A 26 8.42 -6.98 -7.53
CA VAL A 26 7.01 -7.01 -7.15
C VAL A 26 6.58 -8.47 -7.04
N LYS A 27 6.26 -8.90 -5.82
CA LYS A 27 5.75 -10.24 -5.54
C LYS A 27 4.27 -10.38 -5.87
N GLU A 28 3.49 -9.35 -5.55
CA GLU A 28 2.05 -9.32 -5.75
C GLU A 28 1.59 -7.88 -5.97
N PHE A 29 0.59 -7.67 -6.81
CA PHE A 29 -0.13 -6.40 -6.90
C PHE A 29 -1.60 -6.68 -7.17
N SER A 30 -2.48 -5.99 -6.47
CA SER A 30 -3.92 -6.21 -6.60
C SER A 30 -4.73 -5.06 -6.00
N ARG A 31 -6.00 -5.33 -5.72
CA ARG A 31 -6.91 -4.47 -4.97
C ARG A 31 -7.47 -5.22 -3.78
N THR A 32 -7.62 -4.52 -2.67
CA THR A 32 -8.36 -5.01 -1.49
C THR A 32 -9.83 -5.29 -1.86
N ARG A 33 -10.42 -6.31 -1.21
CA ARG A 33 -11.78 -6.77 -1.55
C ARG A 33 -12.88 -5.79 -1.09
N THR A 34 -12.64 -5.08 0.01
CA THR A 34 -13.66 -4.27 0.70
C THR A 34 -13.76 -2.84 0.19
N ASP A 35 -12.62 -2.20 -0.09
CA ASP A 35 -12.56 -0.79 -0.50
C ASP A 35 -11.89 -0.59 -1.87
N HIS A 36 -11.55 -1.68 -2.57
CA HIS A 36 -10.97 -1.69 -3.93
C HIS A 36 -9.69 -0.84 -4.09
N ARG A 37 -9.02 -0.54 -2.98
CA ARG A 37 -7.77 0.23 -2.94
C ARG A 37 -6.62 -0.63 -3.43
N ARG A 38 -5.71 -0.01 -4.19
CA ARG A 38 -4.55 -0.71 -4.76
C ARG A 38 -3.55 -1.00 -3.66
N PHE A 39 -2.95 -2.19 -3.72
CA PHE A 39 -1.76 -2.49 -2.94
C PHE A 39 -0.73 -3.22 -3.81
N VAL A 40 0.51 -3.18 -3.35
CA VAL A 40 1.63 -3.94 -3.92
C VAL A 40 2.44 -4.55 -2.79
N CYS A 41 2.82 -5.82 -2.94
CA CYS A 41 3.82 -6.48 -2.10
C CYS A 41 5.14 -6.44 -2.86
N VAL A 42 6.15 -5.80 -2.26
CA VAL A 42 7.50 -5.73 -2.81
C VAL A 42 8.39 -6.59 -1.93
N GLU A 43 9.21 -7.42 -2.57
CA GLU A 43 10.18 -8.26 -1.90
C GLU A 43 11.62 -7.92 -2.32
N THR A 44 12.55 -8.19 -1.40
CA THR A 44 13.98 -8.06 -1.62
C THR A 44 14.69 -9.27 -1.01
N VAL A 45 15.78 -9.69 -1.63
CA VAL A 45 16.67 -10.73 -1.10
C VAL A 45 17.99 -10.09 -0.69
N GLN A 46 18.45 -10.36 0.52
CA GLN A 46 19.71 -9.88 1.06
C GLN A 46 20.47 -11.05 1.70
N GLY A 47 21.47 -11.57 0.98
CA GLY A 47 22.16 -12.80 1.37
C GLY A 47 21.20 -13.99 1.36
N ALA A 48 21.15 -14.74 2.46
CA ALA A 48 20.24 -15.89 2.63
C ALA A 48 18.83 -15.51 3.12
N ALA A 49 18.55 -14.23 3.37
CA ALA A 49 17.27 -13.77 3.90
C ALA A 49 16.45 -13.02 2.85
N SER A 50 15.13 -13.19 2.90
CA SER A 50 14.19 -12.36 2.14
C SER A 50 13.37 -11.49 3.08
N LYS A 51 13.00 -10.30 2.61
CA LYS A 51 12.10 -9.36 3.30
C LYS A 51 11.04 -8.92 2.32
N ALA A 52 9.81 -8.76 2.78
CA ALA A 52 8.72 -8.24 1.98
C ALA A 52 7.87 -7.25 2.77
N LEU A 53 7.35 -6.24 2.08
CA LEU A 53 6.43 -5.26 2.65
C LEU A 53 5.27 -5.01 1.69
N PHE A 54 4.09 -4.81 2.28
CA PHE A 54 2.92 -4.32 1.57
C PHE A 54 2.90 -2.79 1.60
N PHE A 55 2.61 -2.20 0.44
CA PHE A 55 2.39 -0.78 0.27
C PHE A 55 0.98 -0.57 -0.25
N PHE A 56 0.25 0.34 0.37
CA PHE A 56 -1.16 0.62 0.10
C PHE A 56 -1.28 2.01 -0.50
N ARG A 57 -2.05 2.13 -1.58
CA ARG A 57 -2.38 3.43 -2.16
C ARG A 57 -3.64 3.97 -1.48
N HIS A 58 -3.49 5.12 -0.84
CA HIS A 58 -4.57 5.83 -0.17
C HIS A 58 -5.35 6.71 -1.16
N ASP A 59 -6.50 7.22 -0.75
CA ASP A 59 -7.44 7.96 -1.61
C ASP A 59 -6.87 9.32 -2.06
N ASP A 60 -5.92 9.88 -1.30
CA ASP A 60 -5.13 11.06 -1.65
C ASP A 60 -4.05 10.77 -2.72
N GLY A 61 -4.00 9.54 -3.22
CA GLY A 61 -3.06 9.08 -4.23
C GLY A 61 -1.68 8.74 -3.69
N GLN A 62 -1.45 8.90 -2.39
CA GLN A 62 -0.17 8.66 -1.74
C GLN A 62 -0.01 7.19 -1.37
N TRP A 63 1.24 6.73 -1.27
CA TRP A 63 1.54 5.40 -0.78
C TRP A 63 1.83 5.42 0.72
N CYS A 64 1.49 4.32 1.41
CA CYS A 64 1.71 4.09 2.84
C CYS A 64 2.05 2.61 3.09
N VAL A 65 2.72 2.30 4.21
CA VAL A 65 3.02 0.91 4.65
C VAL A 65 1.95 0.31 5.56
N TYR A 66 0.84 1.01 5.72
CA TYR A 66 -0.31 0.59 6.52
C TYR A 66 -1.58 0.72 5.66
N PRO A 67 -2.57 -0.17 5.85
CA PRO A 67 -3.83 -0.07 5.14
C PRO A 67 -4.52 1.25 5.46
N ALA A 68 -5.20 1.82 4.48
CA ALA A 68 -6.06 2.97 4.73
C ALA A 68 -7.21 2.56 5.66
N ALA A 69 -7.71 3.51 6.47
CA ALA A 69 -8.88 3.26 7.31
C ALA A 69 -10.03 2.75 6.42
N PRO A 70 -10.79 1.72 6.86
CA PRO A 70 -11.92 1.23 6.10
C PRO A 70 -12.80 2.40 5.68
N ARG A 71 -13.18 2.47 4.40
CA ARG A 71 -14.23 3.41 4.02
C ARG A 71 -15.44 3.04 4.86
N ALA A 72 -15.92 3.97 5.67
CA ALA A 72 -17.23 3.80 6.28
C ALA A 72 -18.19 3.61 5.12
N HIS A 73 -18.64 2.37 4.92
CA HIS A 73 -19.85 2.15 4.16
C HIS A 73 -20.86 3.02 4.90
N LYS A 74 -21.31 4.11 4.28
CA LYS A 74 -22.62 4.61 4.67
C LYS A 74 -23.51 3.42 4.42
N ALA A 75 -23.89 2.72 5.49
CA ALA A 75 -24.96 1.73 5.42
C ALA A 75 -26.06 2.48 4.67
N ARG A 76 -26.43 1.95 3.51
CA ARG A 76 -27.54 2.51 2.75
C ARG A 76 -28.72 2.45 3.70
N GLY A 77 -29.08 3.59 4.27
CA GLY A 77 -30.28 3.72 5.07
C GLY A 77 -31.47 3.27 4.23
N GLU A 78 -32.36 2.53 4.89
CA GLU A 78 -33.75 2.25 4.48
C GLU A 78 -33.91 1.16 3.40
N ARG A 79 -34.80 0.18 3.57
CA ARG A 79 -36.14 0.22 4.16
C ARG A 79 -36.41 -0.95 5.10
N LEU A 80 -36.80 -0.65 6.34
CA LEU A 80 -37.85 -1.41 7.00
C LEU A 80 -39.17 -0.93 6.38
N ALA A 81 -39.82 -1.79 5.62
CA ALA A 81 -41.19 -1.56 5.16
C ALA A 81 -42.06 -2.67 5.77
N ALA A 82 -42.98 -2.19 6.62
CA ALA A 82 -44.24 -2.75 7.14
C ALA A 82 -44.33 -4.27 7.36
#